data_AF-A0A9X2TKH0-F1
#
_entry.id   AF-A0A9X2TKH0-F1
#
_cell.length_a   1.000
_cell.length_b   1.000
_cell.length_c   1.000
_cell.angle_alpha   90.00
_cell.angle_beta   90.00
_cell.angle_gamma   90.00
#
_symmetry.space_group_name_H-M   'P 1'
#
loop_
_entity.id
_entity.type
_entity.pdbx_description
1 polymer ?
#
loop_
_entity_poly.entity_id
_entity_poly.type
_entity_poly.pdbx_seq_one_letter_code
_entity_poly.pdbx_strand_id
1 'polypeptide(L)'
;MQPARHAIAHTHTDLDAVLHSAMQAHRAGRLDQAAQAYAQLLNVQPGHAQALHYQGVLLHQQGKSAAAVEAISQALRLAPAQPDACNNLGNVHRECGRLGDAEQCYRRALALEPAHADALANLAAVLEAQRRPEEAFLTYAALLHTYPQSAHGHYLLGLFLRNNAQAAEHLQQSVECLQQACSLAPEHLHAREALGTGLYLLGEHIQAQAVYRAWLAHDPGNAVATHMLAACGGAAPPPRAGDTYVRELFDGFADSFDEQLLHNLDYRAPQRLGEALAACLPAPQAALGILDAGCGTGLCAALLRPYAQQLVGVDLSPGMVAKARQRGGYDMLEVAELTAYLQGRPTHWDVIASADTLVYFGALHPVLAAAAAALRPGGVLGFTVEALETAADAVELDASGRYRHSHAHVLAALHSAGLQPIAIALDVLRSERGQPVHGWVVTARTAAKP
;
A
#
# COMPACT_ATOMS: atom_id res chain seq x y z
N MET A 1 17.36 63.74 4.58
CA MET A 1 17.14 62.45 3.88
C MET A 1 17.36 61.32 4.86
N GLN A 2 16.28 60.65 5.30
CA GLN A 2 16.26 59.24 5.73
C GLN A 2 14.79 58.82 6.04
N PRO A 3 14.02 58.32 5.04
CA PRO A 3 12.75 57.65 5.34
C PRO A 3 12.64 56.24 4.71
N ALA A 4 13.75 55.54 4.45
CA ALA A 4 13.73 54.23 3.78
C ALA A 4 13.94 53.01 4.70
N ARG A 5 14.42 53.19 5.95
CA ARG A 5 14.75 52.06 6.83
C ARG A 5 13.60 51.54 7.69
N HIS A 6 12.54 52.32 7.91
CA HIS A 6 11.39 51.90 8.74
C HIS A 6 10.30 51.13 7.96
N ALA A 7 10.11 51.38 6.66
CA ALA A 7 9.07 50.70 5.88
C ALA A 7 9.42 49.24 5.55
N ILE A 8 10.70 48.93 5.33
CA ILE A 8 11.18 47.59 4.94
C ILE A 8 11.06 46.60 6.11
N ALA A 9 11.28 47.06 7.35
CA ALA A 9 11.17 46.23 8.54
C ALA A 9 9.73 45.80 8.81
N HIS A 10 8.74 46.70 8.64
CA HIS A 10 7.33 46.38 8.83
C HIS A 10 6.78 45.41 7.77
N THR A 11 7.21 45.52 6.51
CA THR A 11 6.80 44.58 5.45
C THR A 11 7.41 43.19 5.61
N HIS A 12 8.64 43.07 6.10
CA HIS A 12 9.26 41.77 6.35
C HIS A 12 8.57 41.01 7.50
N THR A 13 8.26 41.69 8.60
CA THR A 13 7.53 41.10 9.74
C THR A 13 6.11 40.66 9.38
N ASP A 14 5.47 41.36 8.43
CA ASP A 14 4.13 40.98 7.93
C ASP A 14 4.19 39.73 7.04
N LEU A 15 5.20 39.61 6.16
CA LEU A 15 5.37 38.42 5.30
C LEU A 15 5.71 37.16 6.11
N ASP A 16 6.55 37.26 7.13
CA ASP A 16 6.87 36.12 8.01
C ASP A 16 5.62 35.64 8.77
N ALA A 17 4.75 36.57 9.20
CA ALA A 17 3.48 36.24 9.85
C ALA A 17 2.50 35.56 8.87
N VAL A 18 2.40 36.04 7.63
CA VAL A 18 1.60 35.41 6.59
C VAL A 18 2.12 34.00 6.27
N LEU A 19 3.43 33.81 6.18
CA LEU A 19 4.04 32.50 5.94
C LEU A 19 3.73 31.54 7.08
N HIS A 20 3.89 31.99 8.33
CA HIS A 20 3.57 31.19 9.50
C HIS A 20 2.10 30.76 9.52
N SER A 21 1.19 31.70 9.21
CA SER A 21 -0.25 31.42 9.10
C SER A 21 -0.55 30.42 7.97
N ALA A 22 0.10 30.56 6.82
CA ALA A 22 -0.03 29.64 5.70
C ALA A 22 0.40 28.21 6.08
N MET A 23 1.55 28.07 6.75
CA MET A 23 2.05 26.79 7.25
C MET A 23 1.10 26.18 8.29
N GLN A 24 0.50 26.98 9.17
CA GLN A 24 -0.49 26.50 10.14
C GLN A 24 -1.77 26.03 9.45
N ALA A 25 -2.28 26.77 8.47
CA ALA A 25 -3.44 26.37 7.67
C ALA A 25 -3.16 25.06 6.92
N HIS A 26 -1.96 24.93 6.36
CA HIS A 26 -1.50 23.72 5.67
C HIS A 26 -1.46 22.51 6.63
N ARG A 27 -0.82 22.66 7.79
CA ARG A 27 -0.77 21.61 8.84
C ARG A 27 -2.16 21.20 9.33
N ALA A 28 -3.11 22.12 9.33
CA ALA A 28 -4.49 21.86 9.72
C ALA A 28 -5.38 21.31 8.58
N GLY A 29 -4.80 20.96 7.43
CA GLY A 29 -5.53 20.41 6.27
C GLY A 29 -6.38 21.44 5.52
N ARG A 30 -6.28 22.74 5.83
CA ARG A 30 -6.99 23.81 5.12
C ARG A 30 -6.21 24.20 3.86
N LEU A 31 -6.14 23.26 2.92
CA LEU A 31 -5.27 23.32 1.74
C LEU A 31 -5.55 24.53 0.84
N ASP A 32 -6.81 24.90 0.65
CA ASP A 32 -7.18 26.07 -0.17
C ASP A 32 -6.72 27.40 0.47
N GLN A 33 -6.84 27.50 1.80
CA GLN A 33 -6.38 28.68 2.53
C GLN A 33 -4.85 28.79 2.47
N ALA A 34 -4.14 27.66 2.65
CA ALA A 34 -2.70 27.61 2.49
C ALA A 34 -2.26 27.99 1.06
N ALA A 35 -2.94 27.48 0.04
CA ALA A 35 -2.66 27.80 -1.37
C ALA A 35 -2.78 29.30 -1.63
N GLN A 36 -3.86 29.92 -1.16
CA GLN A 36 -4.09 31.35 -1.31
C GLN A 36 -3.01 32.17 -0.61
N ALA A 37 -2.63 31.80 0.61
CA ALA A 37 -1.61 32.52 1.37
C ALA A 37 -0.21 32.40 0.75
N TYR A 38 0.19 31.21 0.29
CA TYR A 38 1.45 31.04 -0.45
C TYR A 38 1.45 31.83 -1.76
N ALA A 39 0.34 31.84 -2.51
CA ALA A 39 0.21 32.63 -3.73
C ALA A 39 0.30 34.14 -3.46
N GLN A 40 -0.31 34.64 -2.38
CA GLN A 40 -0.19 36.03 -1.96
C GLN A 40 1.25 36.41 -1.64
N LEU A 41 1.96 35.57 -0.86
CA LEU A 41 3.38 35.74 -0.56
C LEU A 41 4.22 35.83 -1.84
N LEU A 42 3.99 34.93 -2.78
CA LEU A 42 4.75 34.86 -4.02
C LEU A 42 4.39 35.96 -5.02
N ASN A 43 3.19 36.54 -4.93
CA ASN A 43 2.84 37.73 -5.69
C ASN A 43 3.61 38.97 -5.19
N VAL A 44 3.79 39.09 -3.87
CA VAL A 44 4.56 40.20 -3.28
C VAL A 44 6.06 39.98 -3.45
N GLN A 45 6.52 38.74 -3.26
CA GLN A 45 7.93 38.35 -3.36
C GLN A 45 8.07 37.02 -4.12
N PRO A 46 8.17 37.05 -5.47
CA PRO A 46 8.28 35.83 -6.28
C PRO A 46 9.50 34.93 -5.95
N GLY A 47 10.53 35.50 -5.34
CA GLY A 47 11.74 34.81 -4.89
C GLY A 47 11.73 34.37 -3.43
N HIS A 48 10.57 34.32 -2.76
CA HIS A 48 10.51 33.90 -1.36
C HIS A 48 10.70 32.37 -1.24
N ALA A 49 11.92 31.93 -0.89
CA ALA A 49 12.31 30.53 -0.93
C ALA A 49 11.40 29.59 -0.10
N GLN A 50 11.09 29.93 1.16
CA GLN A 50 10.22 29.08 1.99
C GLN A 50 8.78 29.00 1.46
N ALA A 51 8.21 30.09 0.94
CA ALA A 51 6.89 30.07 0.32
C ALA A 51 6.87 29.17 -0.93
N LEU A 52 7.92 29.22 -1.78
CA LEU A 52 8.08 28.30 -2.92
C LEU A 52 8.19 26.84 -2.47
N HIS A 53 8.97 26.56 -1.42
CA HIS A 53 9.12 25.21 -0.86
C HIS A 53 7.78 24.65 -0.40
N TYR A 54 7.04 25.36 0.47
CA TYR A 54 5.78 24.87 0.99
C TYR A 54 4.64 24.89 -0.05
N GLN A 55 4.66 25.81 -1.02
CA GLN A 55 3.77 25.73 -2.18
C GLN A 55 4.03 24.46 -2.99
N GLY A 56 5.31 24.08 -3.18
CA GLY A 56 5.67 22.83 -3.83
C GLY A 56 5.15 21.61 -3.09
N VAL A 57 5.29 21.57 -1.76
CA VAL A 57 4.70 20.50 -0.92
C VAL A 57 3.18 20.42 -1.11
N LEU A 58 2.49 21.56 -1.14
CA LEU A 58 1.05 21.62 -1.35
C LEU A 58 0.63 21.14 -2.75
N LEU A 59 1.38 21.53 -3.80
CA LEU A 59 1.15 21.09 -5.16
C LEU A 59 1.28 19.57 -5.28
N HIS A 60 2.25 18.98 -4.60
CA HIS A 60 2.43 17.54 -4.56
C HIS A 60 1.23 16.83 -3.93
N GLN A 61 0.73 17.32 -2.79
CA GLN A 61 -0.48 16.81 -2.14
C GLN A 61 -1.73 16.92 -3.03
N GLN A 62 -1.74 17.85 -3.99
CA GLN A 62 -2.79 17.99 -5.00
C GLN A 62 -2.57 17.11 -6.25
N GLY A 63 -1.57 16.22 -6.25
CA GLY A 63 -1.22 15.37 -7.39
C GLY A 63 -0.43 16.08 -8.50
N LYS A 64 0.01 17.32 -8.29
CA LYS A 64 0.75 18.13 -9.28
C LYS A 64 2.26 17.98 -9.08
N SER A 65 2.77 16.75 -9.06
CA SER A 65 4.16 16.44 -8.68
C SER A 65 5.21 17.10 -9.59
N ALA A 66 4.94 17.32 -10.88
CA ALA A 66 5.87 18.03 -11.77
C ALA A 66 6.06 19.51 -11.35
N ALA A 67 4.95 20.20 -11.05
CA ALA A 67 4.98 21.58 -10.56
C ALA A 67 5.60 21.67 -9.16
N ALA A 68 5.39 20.65 -8.33
CA ALA A 68 6.04 20.55 -7.02
C ALA A 68 7.58 20.49 -7.13
N VAL A 69 8.11 19.65 -8.02
CA VAL A 69 9.56 19.56 -8.29
C VAL A 69 10.12 20.90 -8.73
N GLU A 70 9.44 21.60 -9.64
CA GLU A 70 9.86 22.91 -10.13
C GLU A 70 9.94 23.94 -8.99
N ALA A 71 8.86 24.05 -8.19
CA ALA A 71 8.77 25.01 -7.10
C ALA A 71 9.83 24.76 -6.01
N ILE A 72 9.99 23.52 -5.55
CA ILE A 72 10.98 23.19 -4.50
C ILE A 72 12.40 23.34 -5.04
N SER A 73 12.65 22.99 -6.31
CA SER A 73 13.96 23.20 -6.94
C SER A 73 14.30 24.69 -7.05
N GLN A 74 13.31 25.54 -7.34
CA GLN A 74 13.50 26.99 -7.35
C GLN A 74 13.81 27.51 -5.95
N ALA A 75 13.09 27.05 -4.91
CA ALA A 75 13.40 27.37 -3.53
C ALA A 75 14.85 27.02 -3.16
N LEU A 76 15.33 25.85 -3.58
CA LEU A 76 16.71 25.38 -3.32
C LEU A 76 17.78 26.08 -4.16
N ARG A 77 17.43 26.69 -5.30
CA ARG A 77 18.34 27.59 -6.04
C ARG A 77 18.50 28.94 -5.33
N LEU A 78 17.41 29.45 -4.75
CA LEU A 78 17.38 30.74 -4.05
C LEU A 78 18.02 30.64 -2.66
N ALA A 79 17.77 29.56 -1.95
CA ALA A 79 18.34 29.27 -0.63
C ALA A 79 18.80 27.80 -0.56
N PRO A 80 20.09 27.53 -0.87
CA PRO A 80 20.61 26.16 -0.98
C PRO A 80 20.74 25.38 0.34
N ALA A 81 20.82 26.08 1.48
CA ALA A 81 21.03 25.49 2.80
C ALA A 81 19.70 25.25 3.53
N GLN A 82 18.81 24.46 2.92
CA GLN A 82 17.50 24.11 3.48
C GLN A 82 17.34 22.58 3.48
N PRO A 83 17.65 21.89 4.60
CA PRO A 83 17.59 20.43 4.64
C PRO A 83 16.16 19.90 4.51
N ASP A 84 15.16 20.53 5.14
CA ASP A 84 13.74 20.19 4.98
C ASP A 84 13.27 20.26 3.51
N ALA A 85 13.73 21.27 2.77
CA ALA A 85 13.40 21.42 1.35
C ALA A 85 14.08 20.35 0.50
N CYS A 86 15.31 19.95 0.84
CA CYS A 86 15.98 18.81 0.20
C CYS A 86 15.22 17.51 0.50
N ASN A 87 14.86 17.25 1.76
CA ASN A 87 14.09 16.07 2.15
C ASN A 87 12.74 16.00 1.43
N ASN A 88 11.99 17.11 1.40
CA ASN A 88 10.69 17.15 0.73
C ASN A 88 10.81 16.99 -0.79
N LEU A 89 11.83 17.59 -1.43
CA LEU A 89 12.10 17.32 -2.84
C LEU A 89 12.39 15.83 -3.07
N GLY A 90 13.18 15.21 -2.19
CA GLY A 90 13.45 13.78 -2.20
C GLY A 90 12.16 12.95 -2.16
N ASN A 91 11.22 13.30 -1.28
CA ASN A 91 9.91 12.64 -1.20
C ASN A 91 9.13 12.74 -2.52
N VAL A 92 9.08 13.92 -3.14
CA VAL A 92 8.41 14.08 -4.44
C VAL A 92 9.08 13.24 -5.53
N HIS A 93 10.42 13.15 -5.56
CA HIS A 93 11.13 12.29 -6.52
C HIS A 93 10.85 10.81 -6.27
N ARG A 94 10.84 10.39 -5.01
CA ARG A 94 10.56 9.00 -4.59
C ARG A 94 9.17 8.56 -5.05
N GLU A 95 8.15 9.36 -4.76
CA GLU A 95 6.75 9.08 -5.17
C GLU A 95 6.55 9.12 -6.70
N CYS A 96 7.45 9.80 -7.43
CA CYS A 96 7.48 9.77 -8.90
C CYS A 96 8.31 8.59 -9.47
N GLY A 97 8.81 7.67 -8.64
CA GLY A 97 9.68 6.56 -9.04
C GLY A 97 11.11 6.96 -9.41
N ARG A 98 11.51 8.23 -9.20
CA ARG A 98 12.87 8.74 -9.49
C ARG A 98 13.80 8.52 -8.29
N LEU A 99 14.05 7.26 -7.96
CA LEU A 99 14.78 6.86 -6.73
C LEU A 99 16.20 7.43 -6.65
N GLY A 100 16.92 7.54 -7.78
CA GLY A 100 18.28 8.10 -7.81
C GLY A 100 18.32 9.59 -7.46
N ASP A 101 17.34 10.37 -7.94
CA ASP A 101 17.21 11.79 -7.58
C ASP A 101 16.82 11.95 -6.11
N ALA A 102 15.93 11.08 -5.62
CA ALA A 102 15.50 11.08 -4.23
C ALA A 102 16.68 10.87 -3.27
N GLU A 103 17.51 9.86 -3.55
CA GLU A 103 18.75 9.58 -2.81
C GLU A 103 19.70 10.79 -2.77
N GLN A 104 19.92 11.47 -3.90
CA GLN A 104 20.76 12.67 -3.94
C GLN A 104 20.20 13.79 -3.06
N CYS A 105 18.88 13.96 -3.06
CA CYS A 105 18.20 14.95 -2.24
C CYS A 105 18.35 14.64 -0.74
N TYR A 106 18.12 13.40 -0.32
CA TYR A 106 18.29 13.02 1.09
C TYR A 106 19.75 13.11 1.54
N ARG A 107 20.71 12.68 0.73
CA ARG A 107 22.14 12.86 1.05
C ARG A 107 22.52 14.33 1.15
N ARG A 108 21.95 15.21 0.32
CA ARG A 108 22.15 16.65 0.44
C ARG A 108 21.55 17.20 1.74
N ALA A 109 20.37 16.74 2.15
CA ALA A 109 19.78 17.09 3.44
C ALA A 109 20.71 16.68 4.59
N LEU A 110 21.25 15.46 4.57
CA LEU A 110 22.16 14.93 5.58
C LEU A 110 23.55 15.58 5.56
N ALA A 111 24.01 16.09 4.42
CA ALA A 111 25.24 16.88 4.34
C ALA A 111 25.08 18.25 5.01
N LEU A 112 23.86 18.81 4.99
CA LEU A 112 23.53 20.07 5.67
C LEU A 112 23.23 19.85 7.16
N GLU A 113 22.55 18.75 7.49
CA GLU A 113 22.14 18.38 8.84
C GLU A 113 22.28 16.86 9.04
N PRO A 114 23.45 16.38 9.54
CA PRO A 114 23.71 14.94 9.69
C PRO A 114 22.74 14.20 10.60
N ALA A 115 22.11 14.92 11.53
CA ALA A 115 21.14 14.37 12.47
C ALA A 115 19.70 14.40 11.93
N HIS A 116 19.43 14.83 10.70
CA HIS A 116 18.05 14.99 10.24
C HIS A 116 17.28 13.66 10.18
N ALA A 117 16.37 13.44 11.15
CA ALA A 117 15.67 12.17 11.35
C ALA A 117 14.91 11.68 10.11
N ASP A 118 14.07 12.54 9.51
CA ASP A 118 13.28 12.14 8.34
C ASP A 118 14.17 11.81 7.14
N ALA A 119 15.25 12.56 6.91
CA ALA A 119 16.17 12.30 5.80
C ALA A 119 16.95 10.99 6.00
N LEU A 120 17.30 10.62 7.24
CA LEU A 120 17.88 9.30 7.55
C LEU A 120 16.88 8.18 7.25
N ALA A 121 15.64 8.29 7.76
CA ALA A 121 14.60 7.30 7.53
C ALA A 121 14.28 7.15 6.03
N ASN A 122 14.11 8.26 5.32
CA ASN A 122 13.78 8.27 3.90
C ASN A 122 14.94 7.78 3.02
N LEU A 123 16.18 8.12 3.36
CA LEU A 123 17.35 7.57 2.66
C LEU A 123 17.42 6.06 2.82
N ALA A 124 17.23 5.54 4.03
CA ALA A 124 17.24 4.10 4.29
C ALA A 124 16.16 3.38 3.46
N ALA A 125 14.93 3.90 3.43
CA ALA A 125 13.85 3.35 2.62
C ALA A 125 14.15 3.37 1.10
N VAL A 126 14.78 4.44 0.59
CA VAL A 126 15.20 4.48 -0.84
C VAL A 126 16.31 3.49 -1.13
N LEU A 127 17.26 3.30 -0.22
CA LEU A 127 18.32 2.30 -0.37
C LEU A 127 17.76 0.87 -0.40
N GLU A 128 16.72 0.57 0.40
CA GLU A 128 15.98 -0.69 0.32
C GLU A 128 15.35 -0.89 -1.07
N ALA A 129 14.63 0.11 -1.57
CA ALA A 129 13.99 0.06 -2.90
C ALA A 129 15.01 -0.09 -4.04
N GLN A 130 16.23 0.41 -3.86
CA GLN A 130 17.37 0.23 -4.77
C GLN A 130 18.14 -1.09 -4.55
N ARG A 131 17.67 -1.99 -3.67
CA ARG A 131 18.30 -3.28 -3.36
C ARG A 131 19.71 -3.16 -2.77
N ARG A 132 19.94 -2.16 -1.92
CA ARG A 132 21.19 -1.89 -1.19
C ARG A 132 21.02 -2.07 0.33
N PRO A 133 20.75 -3.31 0.80
CA PRO A 133 20.35 -3.57 2.18
C PRO A 133 21.43 -3.24 3.22
N GLU A 134 22.72 -3.40 2.88
CA GLU A 134 23.82 -3.08 3.81
C GLU A 134 23.87 -1.58 4.14
N GLU A 135 23.74 -0.71 3.13
CA GLU A 135 23.70 0.74 3.34
C GLU A 135 22.40 1.18 4.02
N ALA A 136 21.27 0.54 3.70
CA ALA A 136 20.00 0.78 4.38
C ALA A 136 20.10 0.47 5.88
N PHE A 137 20.67 -0.70 6.24
CA PHE A 137 20.90 -1.09 7.63
C PHE A 137 21.76 -0.05 8.38
N LEU A 138 22.89 0.36 7.80
CA LEU A 138 23.77 1.36 8.40
C LEU A 138 23.05 2.71 8.59
N THR A 139 22.17 3.07 7.67
CA THR A 139 21.40 4.33 7.74
C THR A 139 20.33 4.26 8.84
N TYR A 140 19.60 3.15 8.97
CA TYR A 140 18.68 2.94 10.10
C TYR A 140 19.42 2.86 11.45
N ALA A 141 20.58 2.22 11.49
CA ALA A 141 21.42 2.18 12.68
C ALA A 141 21.91 3.59 13.07
N ALA A 142 22.27 4.44 12.10
CA ALA A 142 22.63 5.83 12.34
C ALA A 142 21.46 6.66 12.89
N LEU A 143 20.23 6.43 12.39
CA LEU A 143 19.01 7.03 12.95
C LEU A 143 18.85 6.68 14.43
N LEU A 144 18.97 5.40 14.79
CA LEU A 144 18.82 4.96 16.18
C LEU A 144 20.01 5.33 17.06
N HIS A 145 21.22 5.45 16.51
CA HIS A 145 22.36 5.98 17.23
C HIS A 145 22.13 7.45 17.63
N THR A 146 21.56 8.24 16.72
CA THR A 146 21.25 9.65 16.95
C THR A 146 20.02 9.82 17.86
N TYR A 147 19.00 8.96 17.68
CA TYR A 147 17.72 9.02 18.39
C TYR A 147 17.37 7.66 19.03
N PRO A 148 18.08 7.25 20.11
CA PRO A 148 17.90 5.91 20.71
C PRO A 148 16.53 5.69 21.36
N GLN A 149 15.81 6.77 21.66
CA GLN A 149 14.44 6.74 22.22
C GLN A 149 13.36 6.96 21.14
N SER A 150 13.70 6.88 19.86
CA SER A 150 12.72 7.00 18.77
C SER A 150 11.95 5.68 18.58
N ALA A 151 10.71 5.63 19.07
CA ALA A 151 9.82 4.49 18.82
C ALA A 151 9.67 4.20 17.32
N HIS A 152 9.54 5.26 16.50
CA HIS A 152 9.46 5.15 15.05
C HIS A 152 10.76 4.59 14.44
N GLY A 153 11.93 5.04 14.90
CA GLY A 153 13.22 4.50 14.44
C GLY A 153 13.38 3.02 14.73
N HIS A 154 12.97 2.58 15.93
CA HIS A 154 12.96 1.16 16.32
C HIS A 154 11.99 0.35 15.47
N TYR A 155 10.80 0.90 15.20
CA TYR A 155 9.83 0.29 14.31
C TYR A 155 10.39 0.11 12.89
N LEU A 156 11.00 1.15 12.32
CA LEU A 156 11.57 1.10 10.97
C LEU A 156 12.71 0.07 10.85
N LEU A 157 13.69 0.08 11.77
CA LEU A 157 14.76 -0.90 11.77
C LEU A 157 14.22 -2.32 11.99
N GLY A 158 13.26 -2.48 12.90
CA GLY A 158 12.61 -3.76 13.14
C GLY A 158 11.94 -4.32 11.90
N LEU A 159 11.21 -3.49 11.14
CA LEU A 159 10.62 -3.88 9.87
C LEU A 159 11.68 -4.24 8.83
N PHE A 160 12.72 -3.42 8.68
CA PHE A 160 13.83 -3.68 7.77
C PHE A 160 14.45 -5.05 8.03
N LEU A 161 14.82 -5.33 9.29
CA LEU A 161 15.43 -6.58 9.71
C LEU A 161 14.52 -7.78 9.44
N ARG A 162 13.22 -7.65 9.71
CA ARG A 162 12.24 -8.72 9.44
C ARG A 162 12.15 -9.05 7.96
N ASN A 163 12.10 -8.01 7.12
CA ASN A 163 11.87 -8.15 5.69
C ASN A 163 13.13 -8.64 4.96
N ASN A 164 14.31 -8.37 5.51
CA ASN A 164 15.61 -8.79 4.98
C ASN A 164 16.25 -9.94 5.77
N ALA A 165 15.48 -10.63 6.62
CA ALA A 165 16.01 -11.68 7.48
C ALA A 165 16.50 -12.89 6.65
N GLN A 166 17.80 -13.15 6.72
CA GLN A 166 18.43 -14.35 6.13
C GLN A 166 18.67 -15.47 7.15
N ALA A 167 18.51 -15.19 8.44
CA ALA A 167 18.77 -16.10 9.54
C ALA A 167 17.84 -15.76 10.70
N ALA A 168 17.66 -16.72 11.61
CA ALA A 168 16.87 -16.51 12.83
C ALA A 168 17.35 -15.26 13.59
N GLU A 169 18.67 -15.04 13.68
CA GLU A 169 19.26 -13.90 14.39
C GLU A 169 18.72 -12.54 13.93
N HIS A 170 18.52 -12.35 12.63
CA HIS A 170 17.92 -11.12 12.10
C HIS A 170 16.45 -10.96 12.53
N LEU A 171 15.70 -12.07 12.61
CA LEU A 171 14.34 -12.04 13.15
C LEU A 171 14.34 -11.76 14.66
N GLN A 172 15.30 -12.27 15.42
CA GLN A 172 15.45 -11.92 16.84
C GLN A 172 15.73 -10.43 17.01
N GLN A 173 16.72 -9.87 16.29
CA GLN A 173 17.02 -8.44 16.33
C GLN A 173 15.82 -7.58 15.91
N SER A 174 15.05 -8.05 14.92
CA SER A 174 13.80 -7.42 14.52
C SER A 174 12.79 -7.36 15.67
N VAL A 175 12.55 -8.49 16.34
CA VAL A 175 11.64 -8.56 17.49
C VAL A 175 12.12 -7.67 18.63
N GLU A 176 13.41 -7.61 18.93
CA GLU A 176 13.98 -6.72 19.95
C GLU A 176 13.69 -5.24 19.63
N CYS A 177 13.92 -4.83 18.37
CA CYS A 177 13.59 -3.47 17.92
C CYS A 177 12.08 -3.19 18.05
N LEU A 178 11.23 -4.12 17.63
CA LEU A 178 9.78 -3.96 17.67
C LEU A 178 9.22 -3.95 19.11
N GLN A 179 9.80 -4.72 20.01
CA GLN A 179 9.52 -4.65 21.46
C GLN A 179 9.87 -3.28 22.00
N GLN A 180 11.04 -2.73 21.62
CA GLN A 180 11.46 -1.41 22.06
C GLN A 180 10.56 -0.30 21.50
N ALA A 181 10.10 -0.42 20.25
CA ALA A 181 9.10 0.47 19.67
C ALA A 181 7.78 0.46 20.46
N CYS A 182 7.28 -0.74 20.80
CA CYS A 182 6.06 -0.89 21.60
C CYS A 182 6.21 -0.39 23.04
N SER A 183 7.41 -0.51 23.62
CA SER A 183 7.74 -0.02 24.96
C SER A 183 7.74 1.52 25.02
N LEU A 184 8.38 2.15 24.02
CA LEU A 184 8.52 3.60 23.93
C LEU A 184 7.23 4.31 23.54
N ALA A 185 6.41 3.69 22.69
CA ALA A 185 5.10 4.19 22.28
C ALA A 185 4.06 3.06 22.32
N PRO A 186 3.47 2.78 23.49
CA PRO A 186 2.48 1.72 23.65
C PRO A 186 1.30 1.86 22.69
N GLU A 187 0.91 3.06 22.30
CA GLU A 187 -0.16 3.36 21.35
C GLU A 187 0.19 3.08 19.89
N HIS A 188 1.45 2.75 19.56
CA HIS A 188 1.89 2.52 18.18
C HIS A 188 1.39 1.16 17.65
N LEU A 189 0.16 1.13 17.15
CA LEU A 189 -0.53 -0.11 16.73
C LEU A 189 0.23 -0.90 15.65
N HIS A 190 0.80 -0.23 14.64
CA HIS A 190 1.60 -0.92 13.61
C HIS A 190 2.85 -1.61 14.17
N ALA A 191 3.43 -1.10 15.27
CA ALA A 191 4.59 -1.74 15.90
C ALA A 191 4.16 -3.02 16.63
N ARG A 192 2.97 -3.01 17.26
CA ARG A 192 2.38 -4.20 17.90
C ARG A 192 2.06 -5.29 16.88
N GLU A 193 1.43 -4.91 15.76
CA GLU A 193 1.18 -5.83 14.65
C GLU A 193 2.49 -6.42 14.14
N ALA A 194 3.47 -5.56 13.85
CA ALA A 194 4.75 -6.02 13.35
C ALA A 194 5.48 -6.94 14.32
N LEU A 195 5.41 -6.67 15.63
CA LEU A 195 5.94 -7.51 16.70
C LEU A 195 5.27 -8.88 16.72
N GLY A 196 3.93 -8.94 16.67
CA GLY A 196 3.19 -10.19 16.62
C GLY A 196 3.59 -11.05 15.43
N THR A 197 3.70 -10.46 14.24
CA THR A 197 4.22 -11.15 13.04
C THR A 197 5.67 -11.61 13.24
N GLY A 198 6.55 -10.76 13.79
CA GLY A 198 7.95 -11.10 14.03
C GLY A 198 8.12 -12.31 14.96
N LEU A 199 7.38 -12.32 16.07
CA LEU A 199 7.35 -13.45 17.02
C LEU A 199 6.83 -14.73 16.37
N TYR A 200 5.79 -14.63 15.53
CA TYR A 200 5.29 -15.79 14.80
C TYR A 200 6.36 -16.38 13.88
N LEU A 201 7.07 -15.54 13.12
CA LEU A 201 8.12 -16.00 12.19
C LEU A 201 9.31 -16.64 12.90
N LEU A 202 9.57 -16.27 14.15
CA LEU A 202 10.54 -16.92 15.03
C LEU A 202 10.07 -18.28 15.56
N GLY A 203 8.82 -18.67 15.34
CA GLY A 203 8.20 -19.85 15.95
C GLY A 203 7.67 -19.60 17.36
N GLU A 204 7.70 -18.37 17.86
CA GLU A 204 7.24 -17.98 19.20
C GLU A 204 5.73 -17.70 19.22
N HIS A 205 4.94 -18.67 18.75
CA HIS A 205 3.51 -18.50 18.49
C HIS A 205 2.71 -18.08 19.75
N ILE A 206 3.09 -18.59 20.93
CA ILE A 206 2.44 -18.22 22.19
C ILE A 206 2.67 -16.75 22.53
N GLN A 207 3.87 -16.23 22.28
CA GLN A 207 4.19 -14.83 22.51
C GLN A 207 3.49 -13.94 21.49
N ALA A 208 3.44 -14.34 20.21
CA ALA A 208 2.67 -13.64 19.18
C ALA A 208 1.19 -13.51 19.57
N GLN A 209 0.57 -14.60 20.04
CA GLN A 209 -0.81 -14.56 20.55
C GLN A 209 -0.96 -13.66 21.77
N ALA A 210 0.03 -13.62 22.67
CA ALA A 210 0.00 -12.76 23.84
C ALA A 210 -0.01 -11.26 23.46
N VAL A 211 0.74 -10.87 22.43
CA VAL A 211 0.73 -9.49 21.89
C VAL A 211 -0.67 -9.10 21.41
N TYR A 212 -1.32 -9.94 20.59
CA TYR A 212 -2.66 -9.63 20.10
C TYR A 212 -3.73 -9.68 21.18
N ARG A 213 -3.63 -10.60 22.15
CA ARG A 213 -4.53 -10.61 23.32
C ARG A 213 -4.37 -9.37 24.19
N ALA A 214 -3.15 -8.89 24.40
CA ALA A 214 -2.90 -7.66 25.13
C ALA A 214 -3.47 -6.44 24.38
N TRP A 215 -3.34 -6.40 23.05
CA TRP A 215 -3.98 -5.37 22.24
C TRP A 215 -5.51 -5.41 22.40
N LEU A 216 -6.14 -6.58 22.27
CA LEU A 216 -7.59 -6.74 22.45
C LEU A 216 -8.07 -6.44 23.87
N ALA A 217 -7.23 -6.58 24.90
CA ALA A 217 -7.59 -6.18 26.25
C ALA A 217 -7.75 -4.64 26.39
N HIS A 218 -7.04 -3.86 25.58
CA HIS A 218 -7.14 -2.40 25.53
C HIS A 218 -8.17 -1.91 24.51
N ASP A 219 -8.28 -2.60 23.38
CA ASP A 219 -9.21 -2.30 22.29
C ASP A 219 -9.93 -3.57 21.82
N PRO A 220 -10.99 -4.01 22.54
CA PRO A 220 -11.69 -5.26 22.24
C PRO A 220 -12.36 -5.31 20.87
N GLY A 221 -12.58 -4.16 20.24
CA GLY A 221 -13.20 -4.04 18.92
C GLY A 221 -12.20 -4.06 17.76
N ASN A 222 -10.90 -4.16 18.04
CA ASN A 222 -9.88 -4.01 17.02
C ASN A 222 -9.93 -5.15 15.99
N ALA A 223 -10.21 -4.82 14.73
CA ALA A 223 -10.34 -5.81 13.67
C ALA A 223 -9.00 -6.45 13.30
N VAL A 224 -7.90 -5.68 13.29
CA VAL A 224 -6.54 -6.19 13.03
C VAL A 224 -6.10 -7.18 14.09
N ALA A 225 -6.18 -6.80 15.37
CA ALA A 225 -5.78 -7.69 16.46
C ALA A 225 -6.63 -8.98 16.49
N THR A 226 -7.93 -8.88 16.22
CA THR A 226 -8.83 -10.05 16.15
C THR A 226 -8.42 -11.01 15.03
N HIS A 227 -8.21 -10.47 13.82
CA HIS A 227 -7.86 -11.26 12.65
C HIS A 227 -6.47 -11.90 12.80
N MET A 228 -5.47 -11.14 13.26
CA MET A 228 -4.11 -11.63 13.43
C MET A 228 -3.97 -12.60 14.61
N LEU A 229 -4.78 -12.48 15.67
CA LEU A 229 -4.85 -13.49 16.72
C LEU A 229 -5.33 -14.84 16.15
N ALA A 230 -6.33 -14.84 15.27
CA ALA A 230 -6.78 -16.05 14.59
C ALA A 230 -5.70 -16.60 13.65
N ALA A 231 -5.02 -15.73 12.90
CA ALA A 231 -3.92 -16.09 12.01
C ALA A 231 -2.72 -16.73 12.74
N CYS A 232 -2.49 -16.37 14.01
CA CYS A 232 -1.48 -17.01 14.85
C CYS A 232 -2.01 -18.21 15.65
N GLY A 233 -3.19 -18.75 15.30
CA GLY A 233 -3.79 -19.93 15.95
C GLY A 233 -4.36 -19.68 17.36
N GLY A 234 -4.55 -18.41 17.74
CA GLY A 234 -5.11 -18.03 19.03
C GLY A 234 -6.64 -18.01 19.09
N ALA A 235 -7.31 -18.16 17.93
CA ALA A 235 -8.75 -18.24 17.75
C ALA A 235 -9.09 -19.01 16.46
N ALA A 236 -10.36 -19.42 16.29
CA ALA A 236 -10.81 -20.00 15.03
C ALA A 236 -10.78 -18.96 13.90
N PRO A 237 -10.19 -19.26 12.73
CA PRO A 237 -10.24 -18.37 11.58
C PRO A 237 -11.67 -18.07 11.15
N PRO A 238 -12.03 -16.81 10.86
CA PRO A 238 -13.35 -16.52 10.31
C PRO A 238 -13.49 -17.11 8.89
N PRO A 239 -14.70 -17.21 8.33
CA PRO A 239 -14.88 -17.68 6.94
C PRO A 239 -14.31 -16.69 5.91
N ARG A 240 -14.17 -15.41 6.26
CA ARG A 240 -13.41 -14.42 5.51
C ARG A 240 -12.94 -13.32 6.46
N ALA A 241 -11.94 -12.58 6.03
CA ALA A 241 -11.50 -11.39 6.72
C ALA A 241 -12.65 -10.36 6.81
N GLY A 242 -12.81 -9.71 7.96
CA GLY A 242 -13.87 -8.72 8.18
C GLY A 242 -13.64 -7.43 7.40
N ASP A 243 -14.72 -6.72 7.06
CA ASP A 243 -14.64 -5.52 6.22
C ASP A 243 -13.77 -4.42 6.83
N THR A 244 -13.86 -4.23 8.15
CA THR A 244 -13.04 -3.27 8.88
C THR A 244 -11.56 -3.62 8.77
N TYR A 245 -11.20 -4.90 8.95
CA TYR A 245 -9.80 -5.34 8.82
C TYR A 245 -9.27 -5.10 7.41
N VAL A 246 -10.00 -5.54 6.38
CA VAL A 246 -9.57 -5.38 4.99
C VAL A 246 -9.42 -3.90 4.63
N ARG A 247 -10.39 -3.06 5.04
CA ARG A 247 -10.31 -1.62 4.79
C ARG A 247 -9.14 -0.97 5.51
N GLU A 248 -8.95 -1.23 6.81
CA GLU A 248 -7.84 -0.65 7.58
C GLU A 248 -6.48 -1.07 7.02
N LEU A 249 -6.35 -2.36 6.66
CA LEU A 249 -5.13 -2.90 6.04
C LEU A 249 -4.79 -2.11 4.77
N PHE A 250 -5.74 -1.99 3.84
CA PHE A 250 -5.47 -1.38 2.54
C PHE A 250 -5.47 0.15 2.56
N ASP A 251 -6.30 0.80 3.37
CA ASP A 251 -6.22 2.26 3.54
C ASP A 251 -4.89 2.66 4.19
N GLY A 252 -4.37 1.86 5.13
CA GLY A 252 -3.04 2.06 5.72
C GLY A 252 -1.89 1.87 4.73
N PHE A 253 -2.07 1.04 3.71
CA PHE A 253 -1.09 0.86 2.64
C PHE A 253 -1.26 1.84 1.48
N ALA A 254 -2.42 2.47 1.27
CA ALA A 254 -2.75 3.16 0.02
C ALA A 254 -1.67 4.16 -0.45
N ASP A 255 -1.01 4.85 0.49
CA ASP A 255 0.05 5.82 0.16
C ASP A 255 1.42 5.20 -0.14
N SER A 256 1.68 3.96 0.29
CA SER A 256 2.94 3.22 0.07
C SER A 256 2.78 1.95 -0.78
N PHE A 257 1.55 1.62 -1.20
CA PHE A 257 1.17 0.32 -1.78
C PHE A 257 1.95 0.00 -3.06
N ASP A 258 2.01 0.93 -4.00
CA ASP A 258 2.71 0.72 -5.27
C ASP A 258 4.23 0.55 -5.07
N GLU A 259 4.83 1.27 -4.13
CA GLU A 259 6.25 1.18 -3.82
C GLU A 259 6.60 -0.16 -3.14
N GLN A 260 5.76 -0.61 -2.21
CA GLN A 260 5.97 -1.88 -1.50
C GLN A 260 5.71 -3.09 -2.39
N LEU A 261 4.71 -3.06 -3.29
CA LEU A 261 4.38 -4.20 -4.15
C LEU A 261 5.24 -4.30 -5.41
N LEU A 262 5.47 -3.20 -6.13
CA LEU A 262 6.16 -3.27 -7.43
C LEU A 262 7.68 -3.39 -7.30
N HIS A 263 8.27 -2.90 -6.21
CA HIS A 263 9.73 -2.92 -6.04
C HIS A 263 10.24 -4.00 -5.07
N ASN A 264 9.46 -4.38 -4.05
CA ASN A 264 9.94 -5.32 -3.03
C ASN A 264 9.39 -6.74 -3.21
N LEU A 265 8.22 -6.89 -3.84
CA LEU A 265 7.51 -8.17 -3.90
C LEU A 265 7.56 -8.88 -5.25
N ASP A 266 8.22 -8.35 -6.29
CA ASP A 266 8.17 -8.92 -7.66
C ASP A 266 6.75 -9.38 -8.02
N TYR A 267 5.81 -8.47 -7.83
CA TYR A 267 4.38 -8.75 -7.81
C TYR A 267 3.86 -9.07 -9.21
N ARG A 268 3.34 -10.30 -9.39
CA ARG A 268 3.02 -10.91 -10.70
C ARG A 268 1.58 -11.39 -10.84
N ALA A 269 0.79 -11.40 -9.76
CA ALA A 269 -0.58 -11.93 -9.80
C ALA A 269 -1.46 -11.29 -10.88
N PRO A 270 -1.49 -9.94 -11.08
CA PRO A 270 -2.25 -9.32 -12.17
C PRO A 270 -1.83 -9.83 -13.55
N GLN A 271 -0.52 -9.92 -13.80
CA GLN A 271 0.04 -10.35 -15.08
C GLN A 271 -0.31 -11.83 -15.35
N ARG A 272 -0.14 -12.70 -14.36
CA ARG A 272 -0.49 -14.13 -14.48
C ARG A 272 -1.98 -14.33 -14.71
N LEU A 273 -2.81 -13.56 -14.02
CA LEU A 273 -4.25 -13.59 -14.25
C LEU A 273 -4.62 -13.09 -15.65
N GLY A 274 -3.99 -12.00 -16.11
CA GLY A 274 -4.17 -11.45 -17.46
C GLY A 274 -3.80 -12.45 -18.55
N GLU A 275 -2.67 -13.16 -18.41
CA GLU A 275 -2.23 -14.22 -19.32
C GLU A 275 -3.23 -15.40 -19.35
N ALA A 276 -3.70 -15.84 -18.18
CA ALA A 276 -4.68 -16.92 -18.07
C ALA A 276 -6.03 -16.55 -18.70
N LEU A 277 -6.50 -15.31 -18.49
CA LEU A 277 -7.70 -14.79 -19.13
C LEU A 277 -7.53 -14.67 -20.64
N ALA A 278 -6.40 -14.13 -21.12
CA ALA A 278 -6.12 -14.02 -22.55
C ALA A 278 -6.14 -15.38 -23.27
N ALA A 279 -5.76 -16.46 -22.59
CA ALA A 279 -5.79 -17.82 -23.15
C ALA A 279 -7.21 -18.39 -23.36
N CYS A 280 -8.23 -17.84 -22.70
CA CYS A 280 -9.61 -18.34 -22.78
C CYS A 280 -10.65 -17.32 -23.27
N LEU A 281 -10.25 -16.06 -23.44
CA LEU A 281 -11.08 -14.99 -23.99
C LEU A 281 -10.92 -14.86 -25.51
N PRO A 282 -11.92 -14.32 -26.22
CA PRO A 282 -11.78 -13.97 -27.63
C PRO A 282 -10.70 -12.90 -27.83
N ALA A 283 -10.20 -12.77 -29.06
CA ALA A 283 -9.21 -11.74 -29.39
C ALA A 283 -9.69 -10.33 -28.95
N PRO A 284 -8.78 -9.44 -28.49
CA PRO A 284 -9.13 -8.10 -28.03
C PRO A 284 -9.90 -7.30 -29.08
N GLN A 285 -11.14 -6.91 -28.76
CA GLN A 285 -12.05 -6.19 -29.66
C GLN A 285 -12.87 -5.11 -28.93
N ALA A 286 -12.53 -4.78 -27.67
CA ALA A 286 -13.26 -3.82 -26.85
C ALA A 286 -14.79 -4.06 -26.83
N ALA A 287 -15.21 -5.32 -26.62
CA ALA A 287 -16.60 -5.76 -26.75
C ALA A 287 -17.21 -6.30 -25.45
N LEU A 288 -16.41 -6.56 -24.42
CA LEU A 288 -16.85 -7.25 -23.20
C LEU A 288 -17.19 -6.28 -22.07
N GLY A 289 -18.20 -6.59 -21.28
CA GLY A 289 -18.39 -6.01 -19.95
C GLY A 289 -17.50 -6.74 -18.95
N ILE A 290 -16.49 -6.06 -18.42
CA ILE A 290 -15.48 -6.63 -17.53
C ILE A 290 -15.54 -5.96 -16.16
N LEU A 291 -15.59 -6.79 -15.12
CA LEU A 291 -15.40 -6.38 -13.73
C LEU A 291 -14.00 -6.77 -13.26
N ASP A 292 -13.27 -5.80 -12.75
CA ASP A 292 -12.08 -6.00 -11.93
C ASP A 292 -12.51 -5.99 -10.45
N ALA A 293 -12.69 -7.18 -9.90
CA ALA A 293 -13.21 -7.48 -8.58
C ALA A 293 -12.09 -7.44 -7.54
N GLY A 294 -12.07 -6.38 -6.72
CA GLY A 294 -10.94 -6.05 -5.84
C GLY A 294 -9.81 -5.43 -6.65
N CYS A 295 -10.10 -4.31 -7.32
CA CYS A 295 -9.20 -3.70 -8.30
C CYS A 295 -7.90 -3.15 -7.69
N GLY A 296 -7.82 -2.98 -6.35
CA GLY A 296 -6.66 -2.41 -5.68
C GLY A 296 -6.29 -1.05 -6.25
N THR A 297 -5.01 -0.81 -6.53
CA THR A 297 -4.51 0.40 -7.21
C THR A 297 -4.71 0.38 -8.73
N GLY A 298 -5.42 -0.62 -9.27
CA GLY A 298 -5.79 -0.69 -10.67
C GLY A 298 -4.76 -1.35 -11.59
N LEU A 299 -3.98 -2.31 -11.08
CA LEU A 299 -2.92 -2.98 -11.86
C LEU A 299 -3.48 -3.82 -13.03
N CYS A 300 -4.68 -4.40 -12.86
CA CYS A 300 -5.31 -5.20 -13.92
C CYS A 300 -5.86 -4.34 -15.06
N ALA A 301 -6.04 -3.03 -14.88
CA ALA A 301 -6.72 -2.16 -15.84
C ALA A 301 -6.12 -2.26 -17.25
N ALA A 302 -4.80 -2.12 -17.37
CA ALA A 302 -4.10 -2.15 -18.64
C ALA A 302 -4.17 -3.52 -19.34
N LEU A 303 -4.28 -4.60 -18.56
CA LEU A 303 -4.37 -5.97 -19.06
C LEU A 303 -5.78 -6.30 -19.58
N LEU A 304 -6.81 -5.74 -18.94
CA LEU A 304 -8.21 -6.02 -19.25
C LEU A 304 -8.80 -5.05 -20.29
N ARG A 305 -8.32 -3.80 -20.32
CA ARG A 305 -8.85 -2.73 -21.19
C ARG A 305 -8.96 -3.10 -22.68
N PRO A 306 -8.01 -3.83 -23.31
CA PRO A 306 -8.12 -4.20 -24.72
C PRO A 306 -9.36 -5.05 -25.07
N TYR A 307 -9.89 -5.79 -24.09
CA TYR A 307 -11.06 -6.64 -24.25
C TYR A 307 -12.36 -5.91 -23.91
N ALA A 308 -12.28 -4.91 -23.02
CA ALA A 308 -13.44 -4.27 -22.43
C ALA A 308 -14.09 -3.25 -23.38
N GLN A 309 -15.40 -3.38 -23.59
CA GLN A 309 -16.26 -2.26 -23.96
C GLN A 309 -16.49 -1.38 -22.73
N GLN A 310 -16.75 -2.02 -21.59
CA GLN A 310 -16.91 -1.39 -20.29
C GLN A 310 -16.00 -2.09 -19.29
N LEU A 311 -15.14 -1.33 -18.63
CA LEU A 311 -14.28 -1.80 -17.55
C LEU A 311 -14.65 -1.10 -16.25
N VAL A 312 -15.12 -1.88 -15.29
CA VAL A 312 -15.49 -1.39 -13.95
C VAL A 312 -14.56 -2.00 -12.92
N GLY A 313 -14.02 -1.17 -12.04
CA GLY A 313 -13.27 -1.63 -10.87
C GLY A 313 -14.08 -1.45 -9.60
N VAL A 314 -14.04 -2.44 -8.72
CA VAL A 314 -14.63 -2.35 -7.38
C VAL A 314 -13.57 -2.73 -6.35
N ASP A 315 -13.49 -1.96 -5.26
CA ASP A 315 -12.66 -2.30 -4.12
C ASP A 315 -13.35 -1.89 -2.81
N LEU A 316 -13.02 -2.54 -1.70
CA LEU A 316 -13.57 -2.19 -0.40
C LEU A 316 -12.88 -0.95 0.20
N SER A 317 -11.63 -0.68 -0.20
CA SER A 317 -10.82 0.45 0.25
C SER A 317 -11.05 1.70 -0.60
N PRO A 318 -11.52 2.81 -0.01
CA PRO A 318 -11.57 4.11 -0.68
C PRO A 318 -10.19 4.58 -1.15
N GLY A 319 -9.13 4.32 -0.37
CA GLY A 319 -7.76 4.68 -0.71
C GLY A 319 -7.28 3.99 -1.99
N MET A 320 -7.52 2.69 -2.10
CA MET A 320 -7.21 1.90 -3.31
C MET A 320 -7.96 2.41 -4.53
N VAL A 321 -9.27 2.65 -4.41
CA VAL A 321 -10.08 3.24 -5.48
C VAL A 321 -9.55 4.61 -5.92
N ALA A 322 -9.08 5.44 -4.97
CA ALA A 322 -8.48 6.73 -5.31
C ALA A 322 -7.20 6.57 -6.14
N LYS A 323 -6.33 5.62 -5.78
CA LYS A 323 -5.10 5.31 -6.53
C LYS A 323 -5.41 4.69 -7.90
N ALA A 324 -6.38 3.77 -7.99
CA ALA A 324 -6.87 3.24 -9.26
C ALA A 324 -7.41 4.34 -10.18
N ARG A 325 -8.11 5.33 -9.62
CA ARG A 325 -8.60 6.49 -10.37
C ARG A 325 -7.46 7.35 -10.90
N GLN A 326 -6.40 7.56 -10.11
CA GLN A 326 -5.21 8.28 -10.54
C GLN A 326 -4.46 7.54 -11.65
N ARG A 327 -4.37 6.20 -11.55
CA ARG A 327 -3.74 5.36 -12.58
C ARG A 327 -4.54 5.34 -13.89
N GLY A 328 -5.87 5.34 -13.80
CA GLY A 328 -6.77 5.36 -14.95
C GLY A 328 -6.98 4.00 -15.61
N GLY A 329 -7.77 3.97 -16.70
CA GLY A 329 -8.12 2.77 -17.47
C GLY A 329 -9.53 2.22 -17.24
N TYR A 330 -10.19 2.64 -16.16
CA TYR A 330 -11.57 2.27 -15.81
C TYR A 330 -12.60 3.28 -16.33
N ASP A 331 -13.75 2.79 -16.77
CA ASP A 331 -14.92 3.63 -17.09
C ASP A 331 -15.68 4.02 -15.81
N MET A 332 -15.63 3.15 -14.79
CA MET A 332 -16.26 3.39 -13.49
C MET A 332 -15.45 2.71 -12.37
N LEU A 333 -15.41 3.37 -11.22
CA LEU A 333 -14.79 2.85 -10.00
C LEU A 333 -15.75 3.02 -8.82
N GLU A 334 -16.00 1.93 -8.09
CA GLU A 334 -16.93 1.90 -6.97
C GLU A 334 -16.24 1.40 -5.69
N VAL A 335 -16.64 1.97 -4.54
CA VAL A 335 -16.24 1.46 -3.22
C VAL A 335 -17.35 0.55 -2.71
N ALA A 336 -17.11 -0.76 -2.65
CA ALA A 336 -18.10 -1.73 -2.16
C ALA A 336 -17.46 -3.03 -1.68
N GLU A 337 -18.16 -3.76 -0.81
CA GLU A 337 -17.81 -5.14 -0.49
C GLU A 337 -18.12 -6.03 -1.70
N LEU A 338 -17.15 -6.85 -2.10
CA LEU A 338 -17.17 -7.58 -3.36
C LEU A 338 -18.38 -8.52 -3.49
N THR A 339 -18.68 -9.30 -2.46
CA THR A 339 -19.76 -10.29 -2.50
C THR A 339 -21.11 -9.60 -2.65
N ALA A 340 -21.36 -8.56 -1.86
CA ALA A 340 -22.56 -7.74 -1.93
C ALA A 340 -22.70 -7.03 -3.29
N TYR A 341 -21.58 -6.50 -3.82
CA TYR A 341 -21.56 -5.85 -5.13
C TYR A 341 -21.99 -6.79 -6.26
N LEU A 342 -21.48 -8.02 -6.26
CA LEU A 342 -21.80 -9.07 -7.22
C LEU A 342 -23.28 -9.49 -7.12
N GLN A 343 -23.78 -9.72 -5.90
CA GLN A 343 -25.17 -10.11 -5.66
C GLN A 343 -26.19 -9.09 -6.18
N GLY A 344 -25.84 -7.80 -6.16
CA GLY A 344 -26.70 -6.73 -6.70
C GLY A 344 -26.75 -6.65 -8.23
N ARG A 345 -25.96 -7.44 -8.96
CA ARG A 345 -25.79 -7.32 -10.43
C ARG A 345 -25.86 -8.67 -11.16
N PRO A 346 -26.99 -9.39 -11.09
CA PRO A 346 -27.13 -10.68 -11.77
C PRO A 346 -27.00 -10.56 -13.28
N THR A 347 -26.30 -11.51 -13.92
CA THR A 347 -26.14 -11.61 -15.39
C THR A 347 -25.61 -10.34 -16.08
N HIS A 348 -24.76 -9.58 -15.40
CA HIS A 348 -24.24 -8.30 -15.87
C HIS A 348 -22.96 -8.48 -16.69
N TRP A 349 -22.04 -9.33 -16.23
CA TRP A 349 -20.65 -9.34 -16.69
C TRP A 349 -20.36 -10.46 -17.68
N ASP A 350 -19.54 -10.18 -18.69
CA ASP A 350 -18.96 -11.21 -19.56
C ASP A 350 -17.71 -11.81 -18.91
N VAL A 351 -16.93 -10.98 -18.19
CA VAL A 351 -15.72 -11.40 -17.48
C VAL A 351 -15.68 -10.77 -16.09
N ILE A 352 -15.31 -11.58 -15.09
CA ILE A 352 -14.93 -11.11 -13.75
C ILE A 352 -13.48 -11.53 -13.53
N ALA A 353 -12.60 -10.58 -13.21
CA ALA A 353 -11.20 -10.81 -12.88
C ALA A 353 -10.95 -10.40 -11.42
N SER A 354 -10.25 -11.21 -10.63
CA SER A 354 -9.92 -10.90 -9.23
C SER A 354 -8.51 -11.37 -8.88
N ALA A 355 -7.52 -10.47 -9.00
CA ALA A 355 -6.14 -10.75 -8.58
C ALA A 355 -5.97 -10.43 -7.09
N ASP A 356 -5.52 -11.42 -6.31
CA ASP A 356 -5.11 -11.34 -4.90
C ASP A 356 -6.10 -10.68 -3.94
N THR A 357 -7.39 -10.74 -4.29
CA THR A 357 -8.48 -10.34 -3.40
C THR A 357 -9.06 -11.54 -2.65
N LEU A 358 -9.13 -12.71 -3.31
CA LEU A 358 -9.72 -13.90 -2.70
C LEU A 358 -8.83 -14.57 -1.65
N VAL A 359 -7.58 -14.11 -1.49
CA VAL A 359 -6.71 -14.46 -0.36
C VAL A 359 -7.23 -13.95 0.98
N TYR A 360 -8.27 -13.12 1.01
CA TYR A 360 -8.97 -12.70 2.24
C TYR A 360 -10.26 -13.50 2.49
N PHE A 361 -10.54 -14.51 1.68
CA PHE A 361 -11.72 -15.36 1.78
C PHE A 361 -11.31 -16.78 2.12
N GLY A 362 -11.55 -17.23 3.35
CA GLY A 362 -11.31 -18.63 3.72
C GLY A 362 -12.29 -19.56 3.00
N ALA A 363 -13.58 -19.31 3.15
CA ALA A 363 -14.63 -19.99 2.42
C ALA A 363 -14.86 -19.30 1.06
N LEU A 364 -14.45 -19.96 -0.02
CA LEU A 364 -14.60 -19.40 -1.37
C LEU A 364 -16.03 -19.49 -1.93
N HIS A 365 -16.84 -20.45 -1.48
CA HIS A 365 -18.15 -20.71 -2.06
C HIS A 365 -19.07 -19.48 -2.14
N PRO A 366 -19.25 -18.66 -1.08
CA PRO A 366 -20.18 -17.52 -1.15
C PRO A 366 -19.84 -16.50 -2.24
N VAL A 367 -18.55 -16.15 -2.39
CA VAL A 367 -18.11 -15.18 -3.40
C VAL A 367 -18.12 -15.78 -4.80
N LEU A 368 -17.77 -17.07 -4.95
CA LEU A 368 -17.85 -17.75 -6.25
C LEU A 368 -19.30 -17.93 -6.72
N ALA A 369 -20.23 -18.22 -5.82
CA ALA A 369 -21.66 -18.30 -6.14
C ALA A 369 -22.21 -16.93 -6.56
N ALA A 370 -21.82 -15.85 -5.88
CA ALA A 370 -22.17 -14.49 -6.27
C ALA A 370 -21.58 -14.13 -7.65
N ALA A 371 -20.33 -14.50 -7.91
CA ALA A 371 -19.69 -14.29 -9.21
C ALA A 371 -20.40 -15.08 -10.33
N ALA A 372 -20.74 -16.34 -10.09
CA ALA A 372 -21.47 -17.18 -11.05
C ALA A 372 -22.84 -16.58 -11.41
N ALA A 373 -23.56 -16.04 -10.42
CA ALA A 373 -24.85 -15.38 -10.65
C ALA A 373 -24.71 -14.04 -11.39
N ALA A 374 -23.60 -13.32 -11.17
CA ALA A 374 -23.31 -12.04 -11.82
C ALA A 374 -22.79 -12.19 -13.26
N LEU A 375 -22.24 -13.34 -13.61
CA LEU A 375 -21.81 -13.66 -14.98
C LEU A 375 -22.98 -13.96 -15.90
N ARG A 376 -22.89 -13.52 -17.15
CA ARG A 376 -23.76 -13.96 -18.24
C ARG A 376 -23.52 -15.45 -18.54
N PRO A 377 -24.46 -16.15 -19.20
CA PRO A 377 -24.23 -17.50 -19.68
C PRO A 377 -22.99 -17.58 -20.60
N GLY A 378 -22.07 -18.50 -20.30
CA GLY A 378 -20.78 -18.61 -20.97
C GLY A 378 -19.73 -17.58 -20.54
N GLY A 379 -20.04 -16.71 -19.57
CA GLY A 379 -19.11 -15.74 -19.00
C GLY A 379 -17.96 -16.40 -18.24
N VAL A 380 -16.84 -15.70 -18.14
CA VAL A 380 -15.58 -16.21 -17.58
C VAL A 380 -15.27 -15.55 -16.24
N LEU A 381 -14.93 -16.37 -15.25
CA LEU A 381 -14.32 -15.93 -14.00
C LEU A 381 -12.83 -16.25 -14.04
N GLY A 382 -11.98 -15.27 -13.75
CA GLY A 382 -10.56 -15.47 -13.46
C GLY A 382 -10.22 -14.94 -12.07
N PHE A 383 -9.46 -15.70 -11.28
CA PHE A 383 -8.98 -15.24 -9.98
C PHE A 383 -7.67 -15.89 -9.55
N THR A 384 -7.00 -15.29 -8.56
CA THR A 384 -5.85 -15.90 -7.87
C THR A 384 -6.15 -16.11 -6.39
N VAL A 385 -5.57 -17.16 -5.83
CA VAL A 385 -5.51 -17.44 -4.37
C VAL A 385 -4.13 -18.01 -4.03
N GLU A 386 -3.69 -17.91 -2.77
CA GLU A 386 -2.44 -18.55 -2.34
C GLU A 386 -2.58 -20.07 -2.25
N ALA A 387 -1.51 -20.77 -2.60
CA ALA A 387 -1.51 -22.22 -2.63
C ALA A 387 -1.19 -22.81 -1.26
N LEU A 388 -2.05 -23.74 -0.82
CA LEU A 388 -1.76 -24.69 0.25
C LEU A 388 -1.45 -26.05 -0.39
N GLU A 389 -0.19 -26.48 -0.29
CA GLU A 389 0.27 -27.75 -0.88
C GLU A 389 -0.16 -28.94 -0.01
N THR A 390 -1.39 -29.39 -0.21
CA THR A 390 -1.95 -30.58 0.43
C THR A 390 -2.96 -31.26 -0.50
N ALA A 391 -3.06 -32.58 -0.40
CA ALA A 391 -4.05 -33.37 -1.15
C ALA A 391 -5.46 -33.27 -0.55
N ALA A 392 -5.59 -32.86 0.72
CA ALA A 392 -6.87 -32.73 1.39
C ALA A 392 -7.63 -31.46 0.94
N ASP A 393 -8.95 -31.47 1.04
CA ASP A 393 -9.75 -30.23 1.01
C ASP A 393 -9.46 -29.45 2.29
N ALA A 394 -8.69 -28.36 2.16
CA ALA A 394 -8.15 -27.62 3.29
C ALA A 394 -7.96 -26.15 2.96
N VAL A 395 -8.12 -25.34 4.00
CA VAL A 395 -7.88 -23.90 4.01
C VAL A 395 -7.13 -23.56 5.29
N GLU A 396 -6.13 -22.70 5.18
CA GLU A 396 -5.32 -22.24 6.29
C GLU A 396 -5.27 -20.71 6.30
N LEU A 397 -5.44 -20.08 7.46
CA LEU A 397 -5.14 -18.67 7.64
C LEU A 397 -3.68 -18.55 8.10
N ASP A 398 -2.81 -18.11 7.19
CA ASP A 398 -1.39 -17.91 7.45
C ASP A 398 -1.16 -16.66 8.31
N ALA A 399 -0.04 -16.59 9.04
CA ALA A 399 0.29 -15.45 9.90
C ALA A 399 0.62 -14.15 9.15
N SER A 400 0.66 -14.17 7.82
CA SER A 400 0.55 -12.95 7.00
C SER A 400 -0.86 -12.33 7.02
N GLY A 401 -1.85 -13.01 7.60
CA GLY A 401 -3.26 -12.58 7.61
C GLY A 401 -4.03 -13.01 6.36
N ARG A 402 -3.42 -13.79 5.47
CA ARG A 402 -4.03 -14.27 4.21
C ARG A 402 -4.35 -15.76 4.28
N TYR A 403 -5.42 -16.14 3.60
CA TYR A 403 -5.82 -17.53 3.43
C TYR A 403 -5.06 -18.19 2.29
N ARG A 404 -4.67 -19.43 2.53
CA ARG A 404 -4.10 -20.36 1.56
C ARG A 404 -5.09 -21.49 1.33
N HIS A 405 -5.27 -21.89 0.09
CA HIS A 405 -6.28 -22.87 -0.31
C HIS A 405 -5.63 -24.05 -1.00
N SER A 406 -6.09 -25.27 -0.68
CA SER A 406 -5.66 -26.45 -1.42
C SER A 406 -6.32 -26.49 -2.80
N HIS A 407 -5.69 -27.18 -3.74
CA HIS A 407 -6.29 -27.40 -5.06
C HIS A 407 -7.67 -28.08 -4.95
N ALA A 408 -7.81 -29.05 -4.03
CA ALA A 408 -9.07 -29.75 -3.78
C ALA A 408 -10.18 -28.79 -3.30
N HIS A 409 -9.84 -27.84 -2.41
CA HIS A 409 -10.77 -26.84 -1.92
C HIS A 409 -11.26 -25.91 -3.04
N VAL A 410 -10.34 -25.39 -3.86
CA VAL A 410 -10.67 -24.51 -4.99
C VAL A 410 -11.61 -25.21 -5.96
N LEU A 411 -11.31 -26.47 -6.31
CA LEU A 411 -12.14 -27.25 -7.23
C LEU A 411 -13.54 -27.53 -6.66
N ALA A 412 -13.64 -27.89 -5.38
CA ALA A 412 -14.93 -28.11 -4.72
C ALA A 412 -15.77 -26.82 -4.65
N ALA A 413 -15.13 -25.68 -4.39
CA ALA A 413 -15.79 -24.38 -4.35
C ALA A 413 -16.31 -23.95 -5.74
N LEU A 414 -15.57 -24.19 -6.82
CA LEU A 414 -16.03 -23.97 -8.19
C LEU A 414 -17.25 -24.83 -8.54
N HIS A 415 -17.18 -26.14 -8.28
CA HIS A 415 -18.27 -27.06 -8.58
C HIS A 415 -19.55 -26.72 -7.80
N SER A 416 -19.44 -26.42 -6.51
CA SER A 416 -20.59 -26.04 -5.69
C SER A 416 -21.22 -24.70 -6.12
N ALA A 417 -20.44 -23.80 -6.73
CA ALA A 417 -20.93 -22.56 -7.33
C ALA A 417 -21.51 -22.73 -8.74
N GLY A 418 -21.45 -23.93 -9.33
CA GLY A 418 -21.91 -24.20 -10.70
C GLY A 418 -20.96 -23.68 -11.80
N LEU A 419 -19.69 -23.43 -11.44
CA LEU A 419 -18.65 -22.99 -12.38
C LEU A 419 -17.87 -24.19 -12.91
N GLN A 420 -17.68 -24.24 -14.22
CA GLN A 420 -16.87 -25.25 -14.88
C GLN A 420 -15.41 -24.77 -14.97
N PRO A 421 -14.44 -25.44 -14.33
CA PRO A 421 -13.04 -25.05 -14.43
C PRO A 421 -12.54 -25.16 -15.88
N ILE A 422 -11.82 -24.14 -16.33
CA ILE A 422 -11.08 -24.13 -17.60
C ILE A 422 -9.63 -24.52 -17.30
N ALA A 423 -9.00 -23.85 -16.34
CA ALA A 423 -7.65 -24.16 -15.86
C ALA A 423 -7.49 -23.78 -14.38
N ILE A 424 -6.69 -24.57 -13.65
CA ILE A 424 -6.20 -24.29 -12.31
C ILE A 424 -4.70 -24.56 -12.34
N ALA A 425 -3.88 -23.51 -12.44
CA ALA A 425 -2.43 -23.63 -12.59
C ALA A 425 -1.72 -23.15 -11.32
N LEU A 426 -0.68 -23.87 -10.90
CA LEU A 426 0.23 -23.41 -9.86
C LEU A 426 1.25 -22.46 -10.49
N ASP A 427 1.39 -21.26 -9.95
CA ASP A 427 2.37 -20.27 -10.40
C ASP A 427 2.94 -19.49 -9.20
N VAL A 428 3.99 -18.71 -9.44
CA VAL A 428 4.53 -17.74 -8.47
C VAL A 428 3.81 -16.41 -8.65
N LEU A 429 3.02 -16.04 -7.65
CA LEU A 429 2.22 -14.82 -7.66
C LEU A 429 3.05 -13.58 -7.28
N ARG A 430 4.06 -13.79 -6.44
CA ARG A 430 4.99 -12.76 -5.95
C ARG A 430 6.17 -13.40 -5.24
N SER A 431 7.18 -12.61 -4.92
CA SER A 431 8.23 -12.96 -3.97
C SER A 431 8.01 -12.25 -2.64
N GLU A 432 8.08 -12.97 -1.53
CA GLU A 432 8.13 -12.39 -0.19
C GLU A 432 9.45 -12.78 0.47
N ARG A 433 10.25 -11.80 0.89
CA ARG A 433 11.55 -12.02 1.56
C ARG A 433 12.50 -12.88 0.73
N GLY A 434 12.48 -12.71 -0.60
CA GLY A 434 13.29 -13.49 -1.54
C GLY A 434 12.83 -14.92 -1.75
N GLN A 435 11.72 -15.34 -1.13
CA GLN A 435 11.08 -16.63 -1.36
C GLN A 435 9.88 -16.47 -2.30
N PRO A 436 9.61 -17.43 -3.19
CA PRO A 436 8.41 -17.41 -4.01
C PRO A 436 7.17 -17.67 -3.16
N VAL A 437 6.13 -16.86 -3.34
CA VAL A 437 4.78 -17.17 -2.87
C VAL A 437 4.02 -17.80 -4.02
N HIS A 438 3.71 -19.09 -3.86
CA HIS A 438 2.95 -19.85 -4.82
C HIS A 438 1.45 -19.61 -4.67
N GLY A 439 0.74 -19.64 -5.78
CA GLY A 439 -0.71 -19.52 -5.80
C GLY A 439 -1.34 -20.23 -6.98
N TRP A 440 -2.65 -20.45 -6.85
CA TRP A 440 -3.48 -20.98 -7.91
C TRP A 440 -3.98 -19.84 -8.78
N VAL A 441 -3.65 -19.89 -10.07
CA VAL A 441 -4.25 -19.03 -11.10
C VAL A 441 -5.39 -19.81 -11.73
N VAL A 442 -6.61 -19.33 -11.50
CA VAL A 442 -7.84 -20.05 -11.82
C VAL A 442 -8.61 -19.34 -12.90
N THR A 443 -9.06 -20.09 -13.91
CA THR A 443 -10.08 -19.65 -14.85
C THR A 443 -11.22 -20.66 -14.90
N ALA A 444 -12.44 -20.17 -14.88
CA ALA A 444 -13.66 -20.98 -14.92
C ALA A 444 -14.74 -20.27 -15.73
N ARG A 445 -15.78 -21.01 -16.14
CA ARG A 445 -16.92 -20.44 -16.88
C ARG A 445 -18.25 -20.90 -16.33
N THR A 446 -19.27 -20.06 -16.52
CA THR A 446 -20.65 -20.51 -16.38
C THR A 446 -21.04 -21.40 -17.55
N ALA A 447 -22.05 -22.25 -17.35
CA ALA A 447 -22.59 -23.05 -18.43
C ALA A 447 -23.07 -22.15 -19.59
N ALA A 448 -22.75 -22.54 -20.83
CA ALA A 448 -23.35 -21.92 -22.00
C ALA A 448 -24.86 -22.21 -22.00
N LYS A 449 -25.69 -21.28 -22.49
CA LYS A 449 -27.08 -21.63 -22.79
C LYS A 449 -27.08 -22.76 -23.83
N PRO A 450 -27.89 -23.81 -23.62
CA PRO A 450 -28.03 -24.91 -24.59
C PRO A 450 -28.56 -24.43 -25.94
#